data_AF-A0A4U6T124-F1
#
_entry.id   AF-A0A4U6T124-F1
#
_cell.length_a   1.000
_cell.length_b   1.000
_cell.length_c   1.000
_cell.angle_alpha   90.00
_cell.angle_beta   90.00
_cell.angle_gamma   90.00
#
_symmetry.space_group_name_H-M   'P 1'
#
loop_
_entity.id
_entity.type
_entity.pdbx_description
1 polymer ?
#
loop_
_entity_poly.entity_id
_entity_poly.type
_entity_poly.pdbx_seq_one_letter_code
_entity_poly.pdbx_strand_id
1 'polypeptide(L)'
;MDLQFPSNPSGRCFSNAYYSRKLSNGEFVDRKRLVYSKHVEKVYYFCYKLVKSNQNKSLLASDGVRDWKHLSEKLKTHENSVEYLTNMSTWNELWLRLSKNQTVDDEMQWEITKEKEHWR
;
A
#
# COMPACT_ATOMS: atom_id res chain seq x y z
N MET A 1 4.42 -11.80 17.72
CA MET A 1 3.42 -12.64 17.04
C MET A 1 4.00 -13.05 15.71
N ASP A 2 4.38 -14.31 15.55
CA ASP A 2 4.77 -14.82 14.23
C ASP A 2 3.52 -14.98 13.37
N LEU A 3 3.41 -14.12 12.37
CA LEU A 3 2.41 -14.31 11.32
C LEU A 3 2.71 -15.64 10.62
N GLN A 4 1.90 -16.66 10.89
CA GLN A 4 1.93 -17.89 10.08
C GLN A 4 1.30 -17.61 8.72
N PHE A 5 2.07 -17.91 7.66
CA PHE A 5 1.62 -17.80 6.28
C PHE A 5 1.43 -19.20 5.70
N PRO A 6 0.28 -19.51 5.09
CA PRO A 6 0.04 -20.81 4.49
C PRO A 6 1.04 -21.08 3.35
N SER A 7 1.55 -22.31 3.32
CA SER A 7 2.42 -22.78 2.25
C SER A 7 1.59 -23.21 1.05
N ASN A 8 2.08 -22.89 -0.14
CA ASN A 8 1.52 -23.41 -1.37
C ASN A 8 1.90 -24.91 -1.55
N PRO A 9 1.36 -25.62 -2.55
CA PRO A 9 1.68 -27.03 -2.80
C PRO A 9 3.17 -27.33 -3.01
N SER A 10 3.98 -26.33 -3.37
CA SER A 10 5.44 -26.44 -3.48
C SER A 10 6.20 -26.21 -2.16
N GLY A 11 5.49 -26.12 -1.03
CA GLY A 11 6.06 -25.87 0.29
C GLY A 11 6.56 -24.44 0.53
N ARG A 12 6.31 -23.52 -0.41
CA ARG A 12 6.74 -22.12 -0.31
C ARG A 12 5.63 -21.27 0.29
N CYS A 13 5.99 -20.36 1.18
CA CYS A 13 5.07 -19.41 1.78
C CYS A 13 5.62 -17.98 1.67
N PHE A 14 4.73 -17.02 1.93
CA PHE A 14 5.16 -15.67 2.24
C PHE A 14 5.93 -15.68 3.58
N SER A 15 6.85 -14.74 3.76
CA SER A 15 7.66 -14.59 4.96
C SER A 15 7.78 -13.13 5.34
N ASN A 16 7.96 -12.85 6.63
CA ASN A 16 8.20 -11.50 7.10
C ASN A 16 9.45 -10.86 6.48
N ALA A 17 10.40 -11.66 5.97
CA ALA A 17 11.57 -11.17 5.25
C ALA A 17 11.21 -10.32 4.01
N TYR A 18 10.03 -10.52 3.41
CA TYR A 18 9.60 -9.71 2.28
C TYR A 18 9.20 -8.29 2.67
N TYR A 19 8.97 -7.99 3.95
CA TYR A 19 8.68 -6.64 4.42
C TYR A 19 9.90 -5.73 4.50
N SER A 20 11.11 -6.24 4.28
CA SER A 20 12.31 -5.41 4.17
C SER A 20 12.97 -5.62 2.80
N ARG A 21 13.69 -4.61 2.32
CA ARG A 21 14.55 -4.71 1.15
C ARG A 21 15.94 -4.23 1.47
N LYS A 22 16.94 -4.95 0.95
CA LYS A 22 18.34 -4.52 0.98
C LYS A 22 18.61 -3.60 -0.21
N LEU A 23 19.14 -2.42 0.07
CA LEU A 23 19.59 -1.45 -0.92
C LEU A 23 21.01 -1.80 -1.44
N SER A 24 21.42 -1.17 -2.53
CA SER A 24 22.75 -1.34 -3.11
C SER A 24 23.87 -0.86 -2.18
N ASN A 25 23.59 0.12 -1.33
CA ASN A 25 24.49 0.61 -0.28
C ASN A 25 24.58 -0.32 0.94
N GLY A 26 23.85 -1.45 0.94
CA GLY A 26 23.85 -2.44 2.01
C GLY A 26 22.81 -2.19 3.11
N GLU A 27 22.15 -1.05 3.13
CA GLU A 27 21.12 -0.72 4.12
C GLU A 27 19.83 -1.52 3.90
N PHE A 28 19.09 -1.75 4.99
CA PHE A 28 17.78 -2.35 4.95
C PHE A 28 16.71 -1.27 5.11
N VAL A 29 15.74 -1.27 4.21
CA VAL A 29 14.60 -0.36 4.24
C VAL A 29 13.30 -1.15 4.31
N ASP A 30 12.41 -0.71 5.19
CA ASP A 30 11.09 -1.32 5.36
C ASP A 30 10.15 -0.98 4.19
N ARG A 31 9.51 -2.02 3.66
CA ARG A 31 8.39 -1.94 2.73
C ARG A 31 7.08 -1.67 3.48
N LYS A 32 6.98 -0.48 4.08
CA LYS A 32 5.85 -0.05 4.93
C LYS A 32 4.46 -0.15 4.30
N ARG A 33 4.36 -0.25 2.96
CA ARG A 33 3.10 -0.25 2.21
C ARG A 33 2.78 -1.59 1.55
N LEU A 34 3.61 -2.61 1.78
CA LEU A 34 3.35 -3.97 1.35
C LEU A 34 2.34 -4.59 2.32
N VAL A 35 1.28 -5.22 1.79
CA VAL A 35 0.22 -5.83 2.60
C VAL A 35 -0.03 -7.25 2.12
N TYR A 36 0.00 -8.20 3.06
CA TYR A 36 -0.43 -9.57 2.84
C TYR A 36 -1.90 -9.74 3.24
N SER A 37 -2.74 -10.21 2.31
CA SER A 37 -4.11 -10.62 2.62
C SER A 37 -4.13 -12.10 2.97
N LYS A 38 -4.55 -12.44 4.19
CA LYS A 38 -4.72 -13.84 4.63
C LYS A 38 -5.86 -14.56 3.91
N HIS A 39 -6.94 -13.86 3.60
CA HIS A 39 -8.13 -14.49 3.00
C HIS A 39 -7.90 -14.87 1.54
N VAL A 40 -7.17 -14.05 0.81
CA VAL A 40 -6.87 -14.27 -0.61
C VAL A 40 -5.46 -14.84 -0.78
N GLU A 41 -4.67 -14.96 0.28
CA GLU A 41 -3.27 -15.41 0.26
C GLU A 41 -2.44 -14.72 -0.84
N LYS A 42 -2.53 -13.39 -0.87
CA LYS A 42 -1.91 -12.56 -1.91
C LYS A 42 -1.31 -11.32 -1.31
N VAL A 43 -0.25 -10.84 -1.95
CA VAL A 43 0.46 -9.61 -1.58
C VAL A 43 0.08 -8.47 -2.52
N TYR A 44 -0.11 -7.29 -1.94
CA TYR A 44 -0.51 -6.05 -2.61
C TYR A 44 0.34 -4.89 -2.14
N TYR A 45 0.44 -3.83 -2.94
CA TYR A 45 0.82 -2.51 -2.42
C TYR A 45 -0.43 -1.70 -2.11
N PHE A 46 -0.58 -1.31 -0.85
CA PHE A 46 -1.76 -0.62 -0.35
C PHE A 46 -2.11 0.65 -1.15
N CYS A 47 -1.08 1.42 -1.53
CA CYS A 47 -1.25 2.71 -2.22
C CYS A 47 -2.07 2.59 -3.51
N TYR A 48 -1.92 1.48 -4.23
CA TYR A 48 -2.60 1.26 -5.52
C TYR A 48 -4.10 1.01 -5.38
N LYS A 49 -4.56 0.56 -4.20
CA LYS A 49 -5.98 0.28 -3.98
C LYS A 49 -6.78 1.54 -3.65
N LEU A 50 -6.10 2.57 -3.14
CA LEU A 50 -6.71 3.83 -2.75
C LEU A 50 -6.52 4.92 -3.81
N VAL A 51 -5.39 4.92 -4.50
CA VAL A 51 -5.16 5.81 -5.65
C VAL A 51 -5.77 5.16 -6.89
N LYS A 52 -7.07 5.42 -7.13
CA LYS A 52 -7.78 5.00 -8.35
C LYS A 52 -7.23 5.75 -9.58
N SER A 53 -6.05 5.37 -10.05
CA SER A 53 -5.60 5.74 -11.38
C SER A 53 -6.05 4.64 -12.36
N ASN A 54 -6.85 5.01 -13.37
CA ASN A 54 -7.24 4.13 -14.48
C ASN A 54 -6.02 3.60 -15.29
N GLN A 55 -4.80 4.04 -14.97
CA GLN A 55 -3.56 3.63 -15.63
C GLN A 55 -2.79 2.53 -14.88
N ASN A 56 -3.21 2.14 -13.67
CA ASN A 56 -2.51 1.14 -12.87
C ASN A 56 -2.76 -0.29 -13.38
N LYS A 57 -2.01 -0.72 -14.40
CA LYS A 57 -2.08 -2.08 -15.00
C LYS A 57 -1.25 -3.14 -14.25
N SER A 58 -0.56 -2.74 -13.19
CA SER A 58 0.30 -3.62 -12.39
C SER A 58 -0.51 -4.71 -11.66
N LEU A 59 -0.04 -5.96 -11.69
CA LEU A 59 -0.66 -7.07 -10.92
C LEU A 59 -0.62 -6.83 -9.40
N LEU A 60 0.31 -6.01 -8.89
CA LEU A 60 0.34 -5.61 -7.48
C LEU A 60 -0.75 -4.58 -7.14
N ALA A 61 -1.33 -3.94 -8.16
CA ALA A 61 -2.39 -2.96 -8.06
C ALA A 61 -3.80 -3.59 -8.13
N SER A 62 -4.01 -4.56 -9.04
CA SER A 62 -5.32 -5.17 -9.27
C SER A 62 -5.52 -6.48 -8.50
N ASP A 63 -4.82 -7.53 -8.92
CA ASP A 63 -5.16 -8.91 -8.57
C ASP A 63 -4.36 -9.48 -7.40
N GLY A 64 -3.21 -8.87 -7.10
CA GLY A 64 -2.24 -9.33 -6.09
C GLY A 64 -1.32 -10.43 -6.60
N VAL A 65 -0.24 -10.68 -5.86
CA VAL A 65 0.77 -11.68 -6.22
C VAL A 65 0.78 -12.82 -5.20
N ARG A 66 0.69 -14.07 -5.69
CA ARG A 66 0.88 -15.32 -4.92
C ARG A 66 2.13 -16.11 -5.36
N ASP A 67 2.88 -15.60 -6.35
CA ASP A 67 4.10 -16.26 -6.80
C ASP A 67 5.26 -15.93 -5.85
N TRP A 68 5.39 -16.71 -4.78
CA TRP A 68 6.45 -16.56 -3.78
C TRP A 68 7.85 -16.77 -4.33
N LYS A 69 8.00 -17.56 -5.41
CA LYS A 69 9.29 -17.83 -6.05
C LYS A 69 9.86 -16.58 -6.68
N HIS A 70 9.04 -15.83 -7.41
CA HIS A 70 9.47 -14.63 -8.13
C HIS A 70 9.06 -13.33 -7.44
N LEU A 71 8.51 -13.41 -6.22
CA LEU A 71 8.00 -12.25 -5.49
C LEU A 71 9.08 -11.18 -5.29
N SER A 72 10.29 -11.56 -4.87
CA SER A 72 11.35 -10.59 -4.58
C SER A 72 11.76 -9.79 -5.83
N GLU A 73 11.89 -10.46 -6.97
CA GLU A 73 12.22 -9.83 -8.25
C GLU A 73 11.09 -8.92 -8.72
N LYS A 74 9.85 -9.41 -8.65
CA LYS A 74 8.67 -8.63 -9.03
C LYS A 74 8.49 -7.37 -8.19
N LEU A 75 8.75 -7.46 -6.88
CA LEU A 75 8.76 -6.31 -5.98
C LEU A 75 9.86 -5.33 -6.38
N LYS A 76 11.08 -5.79 -6.63
CA LYS A 76 12.21 -4.93 -7.02
C LYS A 76 11.93 -4.18 -8.33
N THR A 77 11.45 -4.87 -9.36
CA THR A 77 11.11 -4.26 -10.66
C THR A 77 9.98 -3.25 -10.52
N HIS A 78 8.96 -3.58 -9.75
CA HIS A 78 7.83 -2.68 -9.52
C HIS A 78 8.21 -1.45 -8.69
N GLU A 79 9.00 -1.62 -7.62
CA GLU A 79 9.49 -0.51 -6.79
C GLU A 79 10.40 0.45 -7.56
N ASN A 80 11.02 -0.01 -8.66
CA ASN A 80 11.83 0.81 -9.55
C ASN A 80 11.03 1.43 -10.72
N SER A 81 9.73 1.17 -10.81
CA SER A 81 8.90 1.69 -11.90
C SER A 81 8.47 3.14 -11.63
N VAL A 82 8.28 3.91 -12.70
CA VAL A 82 7.76 5.28 -12.62
C VAL A 82 6.37 5.30 -12.00
N GLU A 83 5.52 4.30 -12.32
CA GLU A 83 4.18 4.16 -11.75
C GLU A 83 4.21 4.08 -10.21
N TYR A 84 5.18 3.35 -9.66
CA TYR A 84 5.35 3.24 -8.21
C TYR A 84 5.76 4.56 -7.59
N LEU A 85 6.71 5.27 -8.19
CA LEU A 85 7.15 6.58 -7.71
C LEU A 85 5.99 7.58 -7.72
N THR A 86 5.23 7.65 -8.81
CA THR A 86 4.07 8.54 -8.93
C THR A 86 3.01 8.20 -7.90
N ASN A 87 2.60 6.93 -7.78
CA ASN A 87 1.57 6.54 -6.81
C ASN A 87 2.03 6.74 -5.36
N MET A 88 3.31 6.52 -5.05
CA MET A 88 3.85 6.81 -3.72
C MET A 88 3.85 8.32 -3.43
N SER A 89 4.16 9.16 -4.43
CA SER A 89 4.08 10.62 -4.29
C SER A 89 2.64 11.07 -4.01
N THR A 90 1.69 10.65 -4.85
CA THR A 90 0.26 10.96 -4.66
C THR A 90 -0.26 10.45 -3.32
N TRP A 91 0.14 9.24 -2.92
CA TRP A 91 -0.23 8.69 -1.62
C TRP A 91 0.33 9.51 -0.46
N ASN A 92 1.60 9.93 -0.52
CA ASN A 92 2.20 10.75 0.52
C ASN A 92 1.52 12.13 0.61
N GLU A 93 1.17 12.73 -0.52
CA GLU A 93 0.40 13.97 -0.56
C GLU A 93 -0.98 13.79 0.09
N LEU A 94 -1.71 12.74 -0.29
CA LEU A 94 -3.00 12.40 0.32
C LEU A 94 -2.88 12.19 1.82
N TRP A 95 -1.88 11.44 2.28
CA TRP A 95 -1.65 11.18 3.69
C TRP A 95 -1.30 12.45 4.47
N LEU A 96 -0.50 13.35 3.87
CA LEU A 96 -0.17 14.65 4.45
C LEU A 96 -1.40 15.58 4.54
N ARG A 97 -2.28 15.55 3.54
CA ARG A 97 -3.54 16.31 3.57
C ARG A 97 -4.49 15.79 4.63
N LEU A 98 -4.65 14.46 4.71
CA LEU A 98 -5.46 13.80 5.72
C LEU A 98 -4.93 14.07 7.14
N SER A 99 -3.62 14.06 7.36
CA SER A 99 -3.06 14.34 8.68
C SER A 99 -3.20 15.80 9.12
N LYS A 100 -3.34 16.73 8.15
CA LYS A 100 -3.59 18.15 8.40
C LYS A 100 -5.08 18.52 8.45
N ASN A 101 -5.99 17.56 8.33
CA ASN A 101 -7.44 17.78 8.16
C ASN A 101 -7.82 18.73 7.00
N GLN A 102 -6.92 19.02 6.07
CA GLN A 102 -7.18 19.89 4.91
C GLN A 102 -7.84 19.09 3.79
N THR A 103 -9.04 18.58 4.06
CA THR A 103 -9.89 17.95 3.06
C THR A 103 -10.77 18.98 2.36
N VAL A 104 -11.22 18.66 1.14
CA VAL A 104 -12.18 19.51 0.38
C VAL A 104 -13.46 19.77 1.19
N ASP A 105 -13.78 18.88 2.14
CA ASP A 105 -14.93 18.95 3.01
C ASP A 105 -14.71 19.80 4.27
N ASP A 106 -13.55 20.40 4.50
CA ASP A 106 -13.26 21.13 5.75
C ASP A 106 -14.22 22.33 5.93
N GLU A 107 -14.52 23.03 4.84
CA GLU A 107 -15.51 24.11 4.81
C GLU A 107 -16.95 23.59 5.02
N MET A 108 -17.28 22.41 4.47
CA MET A 108 -18.60 21.80 4.66
C MET A 108 -18.78 21.27 6.11
N GLN A 109 -17.75 20.67 6.69
CA GLN A 109 -17.73 20.19 8.08
C GLN A 109 -17.83 21.36 9.06
N TRP A 110 -17.20 22.50 8.74
CA TRP A 110 -17.35 23.74 9.49
C TRP A 110 -18.80 24.22 9.50
N GLU A 111 -19.45 24.33 8.34
CA GLU A 111 -20.85 24.77 8.26
C GLU A 111 -21.81 23.79 8.97
N ILE A 112 -21.61 22.47 8.85
CA ILE A 112 -22.40 21.46 9.58
C ILE A 112 -22.23 21.60 11.11
N THR A 113 -21.01 21.90 11.56
CA THR A 113 -20.73 22.09 12.99
C THR A 113 -21.39 23.36 13.51
N LYS A 114 -21.32 24.44 12.73
CA LYS A 114 -21.97 25.71 13.04
C LYS A 114 -23.50 25.59 13.09
N GLU A 115 -24.12 24.86 12.16
CA GLU A 115 -25.55 24.55 12.23
C GLU A 115 -25.89 23.69 13.46
N LYS A 116 -25.09 22.68 13.79
CA LYS A 116 -25.30 21.86 15.00
C LYS A 116 -25.26 22.67 16.28
N GLU A 117 -24.38 23.66 16.41
CA GLU A 117 -24.33 24.55 17.56
C GLU A 117 -25.50 25.52 17.59
N HIS A 118 -25.99 25.96 16.42
CA HIS A 118 -27.14 26.85 16.32
C HIS A 118 -28.46 26.21 16.75
N TRP A 119 -28.65 24.91 16.47
CA TRP A 119 -29.86 24.16 16.81
C TRP A 119 -29.81 23.45 18.17
N ARG A 120 -28.81 23.75 18.99
CA ARG A 120 -28.65 23.21 20.34
C ARG A 120 -29.25 24.15 21.39
#